data_AF-A0A640VLJ4-F1
#
_entry.id   AF-A0A640VLJ4-F1
#
_cell.length_a   1.000
_cell.length_b   1.000
_cell.length_c   1.000
_cell.angle_alpha   90.00
_cell.angle_beta   90.00
_cell.angle_gamma   90.00
#
_symmetry.space_group_name_H-M   'P 1'
#
loop_
_entity.id
_entity.type
_entity.pdbx_description
1 polymer ?
#
loop_
_entity_poly.entity_id
_entity_poly.type
_entity_poly.pdbx_seq_one_letter_code
_entity_poly.pdbx_strand_id
1 'polypeptide(L)'
;MTDYLDRQTKIAATALAGVWFSTLALCLALLFAAYFIFLSISDPQHLGREMAEQLELEIGSLPLTTASALLASLIWLTTDFMAAAMMLLIRQLFAGIRDGSGIFTERTALRLRRVGWVLVLIAPVSMIVDGIAGATLRYWADPTGITFRLGAEEGDIYAIILGLMLVALGHIMGDAAHLAEENKAFV
;
A
#
# COMPACT_ATOMS: atom_id res chain seq x y z
N MET A 1 26.49 30.60 8.00
CA MET A 1 26.52 29.91 6.69
C MET A 1 26.84 28.42 6.83
N THR A 2 27.80 28.03 7.67
CA THR A 2 28.15 26.62 7.96
C THR A 2 26.99 25.79 8.56
N ASP A 3 26.23 26.34 9.51
CA ASP A 3 25.09 25.64 10.14
C ASP A 3 23.95 25.31 9.15
N TYR A 4 23.73 26.16 8.14
CA TYR A 4 22.69 25.94 7.14
C TYR A 4 23.03 24.75 6.22
N LEU A 5 24.29 24.66 5.80
CA LEU A 5 24.78 23.57 4.95
C LEU A 5 24.70 22.22 5.69
N ASP A 6 25.02 22.19 6.98
CA ASP A 6 24.92 20.97 7.80
C ASP A 6 23.47 20.48 7.98
N ARG A 7 22.49 21.39 8.04
CA ARG A 7 21.07 21.00 8.09
C ARG A 7 20.58 20.42 6.76
N GLN A 8 21.00 21.01 5.63
CA GLN A 8 20.61 20.52 4.31
C GLN A 8 21.17 19.12 4.02
N THR A 9 22.43 18.85 4.39
CA THR A 9 23.03 17.53 4.22
C THR A 9 22.34 16.47 5.07
N LYS A 10 21.95 16.79 6.30
CA LYS A 10 21.17 15.89 7.18
C LYS A 10 19.81 15.55 6.57
N ILE A 11 19.08 16.53 6.04
CA ILE A 11 17.79 16.31 5.37
C ILE A 11 17.97 15.44 4.11
N ALA A 12 19.01 15.69 3.31
CA ALA A 12 19.29 14.88 2.14
C ALA A 12 19.64 13.43 2.50
N ALA A 13 20.38 13.22 3.60
CA ALA A 13 20.72 11.89 4.10
C ALA A 13 19.49 11.10 4.58
N THR A 14 18.58 11.74 5.33
CA THR A 14 17.34 11.07 5.76
C THR A 14 16.41 10.77 4.58
N ALA A 15 16.32 11.68 3.60
CA ALA A 15 15.56 11.43 2.38
C ALA A 15 16.16 10.26 1.57
N LEU A 16 17.49 10.16 1.47
CA LEU A 16 18.16 9.04 0.83
C LEU A 16 17.82 7.70 1.49
N ALA A 17 17.82 7.65 2.83
CA ALA A 17 17.40 6.46 3.56
C ALA A 17 15.95 6.08 3.22
N GLY A 18 15.04 7.06 3.15
CA GLY A 18 13.65 6.84 2.72
C GLY A 18 13.52 6.26 1.31
N VAL A 19 14.35 6.70 0.35
CA VAL A 19 14.40 6.11 -1.00
C VAL A 19 14.87 4.65 -0.95
N TRP A 20 15.87 4.32 -0.14
CA TRP A 20 16.35 2.95 0.01
C TRP A 20 15.32 2.04 0.66
N PHE A 21 14.69 2.48 1.75
CA PHE A 21 13.65 1.70 2.43
C PHE A 21 12.44 1.44 1.53
N SER A 22 11.96 2.46 0.80
CA SER A 22 10.86 2.27 -0.15
C SER A 22 11.25 1.36 -1.33
N THR A 23 12.51 1.42 -1.79
CA THR A 23 13.01 0.50 -2.83
C THR A 23 13.08 -0.93 -2.32
N LEU A 24 13.58 -1.14 -1.10
CA LEU A 24 13.63 -2.45 -0.46
C LEU A 24 12.21 -3.02 -0.28
N ALA A 25 11.27 -2.21 0.20
CA ALA A 25 9.87 -2.60 0.34
C ALA A 25 9.24 -3.01 -1.01
N LEU A 26 9.53 -2.27 -2.09
CA LEU A 26 9.08 -2.63 -3.44
C LEU A 26 9.69 -3.94 -3.93
N CYS A 27 10.99 -4.16 -3.69
CA CYS A 27 11.63 -5.43 -4.03
C CYS A 27 11.00 -6.60 -3.26
N LEU A 28 10.71 -6.42 -1.97
CA LEU A 28 10.04 -7.43 -1.15
C LEU A 28 8.61 -7.71 -1.66
N ALA A 29 7.85 -6.67 -2.01
CA ALA A 29 6.52 -6.82 -2.59
C ALA A 29 6.55 -7.60 -3.92
N LEU A 30 7.54 -7.32 -4.79
CA LEU A 30 7.73 -8.06 -6.04
C LEU A 30 8.13 -9.52 -5.81
N LEU A 31 9.00 -9.78 -4.84
CA LEU A 31 9.38 -11.15 -4.46
C LEU A 31 8.19 -11.93 -3.90
N PHE A 32 7.38 -11.28 -3.07
CA PHE A 32 6.15 -11.85 -2.52
C PHE A 32 5.14 -12.18 -3.63
N ALA A 33 4.90 -11.24 -4.55
CA ALA A 33 4.04 -11.48 -5.70
C ALA A 33 4.55 -12.62 -6.60
N ALA A 34 5.86 -12.66 -6.87
CA ALA A 34 6.47 -13.73 -7.65
C ALA A 34 6.35 -15.09 -6.94
N TYR A 35 6.49 -15.13 -5.61
CA TYR A 35 6.29 -16.32 -4.81
C TYR A 35 4.85 -16.84 -4.91
N PHE A 36 3.85 -15.96 -4.78
CA PHE A 36 2.43 -16.35 -4.93
C PHE A 36 2.12 -16.88 -6.32
N ILE A 37 2.61 -16.22 -7.37
CA ILE A 37 2.43 -16.68 -8.75
C ILE A 37 3.12 -18.04 -8.95
N PHE A 38 4.34 -18.21 -8.45
CA PHE A 38 5.05 -19.49 -8.51
C PHE A 38 4.28 -20.60 -7.79
N LEU A 39 3.75 -20.32 -6.60
CA LEU A 39 2.97 -21.27 -5.82
C LEU A 39 1.66 -21.65 -6.53
N SER A 40 0.99 -20.68 -7.15
CA SER A 40 -0.24 -20.92 -7.92
C SER A 40 -0.05 -21.91 -9.09
N ILE A 41 1.16 -22.02 -9.61
CA ILE A 41 1.52 -22.93 -10.72
C ILE A 41 2.05 -24.25 -10.19
N SER A 42 2.91 -24.22 -9.17
CA SER A 42 3.63 -25.39 -8.66
C SER A 42 2.82 -26.24 -7.68
N ASP A 43 2.11 -25.61 -6.74
CA ASP A 43 1.27 -26.28 -5.75
C ASP A 43 -0.02 -25.46 -5.44
N PRO A 44 -1.01 -25.52 -6.34
CA PRO A 44 -2.32 -24.89 -6.18
C PRO A 44 -3.02 -25.22 -4.84
N GLN A 45 -2.79 -26.42 -4.32
CA GLN A 45 -3.46 -26.92 -3.13
C GLN A 45 -2.85 -26.34 -1.86
N HIS A 46 -1.53 -26.11 -1.84
CA HIS A 46 -0.88 -25.41 -0.75
C HIS A 46 -1.34 -23.95 -0.69
N LEU A 47 -1.34 -23.25 -1.83
CA LEU A 47 -1.86 -21.88 -1.90
C LEU A 47 -3.30 -21.76 -1.39
N GLY A 48 -4.18 -22.67 -1.82
CA GLY A 48 -5.58 -22.66 -1.37
C GLY A 48 -5.74 -22.82 0.14
N ARG A 49 -4.88 -23.61 0.77
CA ARG A 49 -4.87 -23.80 2.23
C ARG A 49 -4.39 -22.55 2.95
N GLU A 50 -3.29 -21.95 2.50
CA GLU A 50 -2.76 -20.69 3.05
C GLU A 50 -3.81 -19.56 2.95
N MET A 51 -4.45 -19.42 1.79
CA MET A 51 -5.50 -18.40 1.61
C MET A 51 -6.74 -18.69 2.47
N ALA A 52 -7.14 -19.96 2.60
CA ALA A 52 -8.25 -20.35 3.46
C ALA A 52 -7.93 -20.09 4.94
N GLU A 53 -6.70 -20.34 5.37
CA GLU A 53 -6.25 -20.06 6.74
C GLU A 53 -6.25 -18.55 7.03
N GLN A 54 -5.70 -17.73 6.12
CA GLN A 54 -5.70 -16.27 6.25
C GLN A 54 -7.10 -15.68 6.28
N LEU A 55 -8.04 -16.24 5.52
CA LEU A 55 -9.45 -15.82 5.52
C LEU A 55 -10.30 -16.49 6.60
N GLU A 56 -9.69 -17.26 7.51
CA GLU A 56 -10.37 -18.02 8.57
C GLU A 56 -11.53 -18.88 8.04
N LEU A 57 -11.32 -19.51 6.88
CA LEU A 57 -12.30 -20.36 6.21
C LEU A 57 -12.10 -21.82 6.63
N GLU A 58 -13.11 -22.38 7.28
CA GLU A 58 -13.18 -23.83 7.56
C GLU A 58 -13.52 -24.62 6.29
N ILE A 59 -12.53 -24.83 5.42
CA ILE A 59 -12.69 -25.58 4.17
C ILE A 59 -11.87 -26.87 4.24
N GLY A 60 -12.53 -28.03 4.10
CA GLY A 60 -11.89 -29.33 4.24
C GLY A 60 -10.90 -29.68 3.12
N SER A 61 -11.36 -29.71 1.86
CA SER A 61 -10.50 -29.91 0.71
C SER A 61 -10.91 -28.98 -0.44
N LEU A 62 -9.90 -28.33 -1.02
CA LEU A 62 -10.06 -27.41 -2.15
C LEU A 62 -9.43 -28.07 -3.38
N PRO A 63 -10.20 -28.73 -4.26
CA PRO A 63 -9.69 -29.20 -5.53
C PRO A 63 -9.49 -28.01 -6.48
N LEU A 64 -8.47 -27.19 -6.18
CA LEU A 64 -8.11 -26.04 -7.01
C LEU A 64 -7.39 -26.52 -8.25
N THR A 65 -7.97 -26.19 -9.40
CA THR A 65 -7.25 -26.20 -10.67
C THR A 65 -6.20 -25.09 -10.67
N THR A 66 -5.15 -25.22 -11.48
CA THR A 66 -4.14 -24.15 -11.67
C THR A 66 -4.78 -22.84 -12.12
N ALA A 67 -5.82 -22.90 -12.95
CA ALA A 67 -6.52 -21.70 -13.42
C ALA A 67 -7.26 -20.97 -12.29
N SER A 68 -7.97 -21.71 -11.42
CA SER A 68 -8.62 -21.14 -10.23
C SER A 68 -7.60 -20.59 -9.24
N ALA A 69 -6.48 -21.29 -9.03
CA ALA A 69 -5.42 -20.85 -8.13
C ALA A 69 -4.79 -19.53 -8.61
N LEU A 70 -4.50 -19.44 -9.91
CA LEU A 70 -3.96 -18.21 -10.51
C LEU A 70 -4.96 -17.06 -10.42
N LEU A 71 -6.26 -17.31 -10.66
CA LEU A 71 -7.30 -16.29 -10.49
C LEU A 71 -7.38 -15.80 -9.04
N ALA A 72 -7.34 -16.72 -8.06
CA ALA A 72 -7.34 -16.37 -6.64
C ALA A 72 -6.11 -15.55 -6.26
N SER A 73 -4.91 -15.93 -6.74
CA SER A 73 -3.71 -15.13 -6.55
C SER A 73 -3.83 -13.74 -7.15
N LEU A 74 -4.40 -13.60 -8.34
CA LEU A 74 -4.59 -12.27 -8.97
C LEU A 74 -5.56 -11.39 -8.18
N ILE A 75 -6.64 -11.98 -7.67
CA ILE A 75 -7.60 -11.26 -6.81
C ILE A 75 -6.86 -10.80 -5.54
N TRP A 76 -6.16 -11.72 -4.87
CA TRP A 76 -5.42 -11.45 -3.64
C TRP A 76 -4.36 -10.36 -3.80
N LEU A 77 -3.52 -10.46 -4.85
CA LEU A 77 -2.45 -9.51 -5.14
C LEU A 77 -2.94 -8.09 -5.44
N THR A 78 -4.26 -7.87 -5.60
CA THR A 78 -4.83 -6.53 -5.83
C THR A 78 -4.49 -5.56 -4.70
N THR A 79 -4.56 -6.02 -3.44
CA THR A 79 -4.18 -5.20 -2.27
C THR A 79 -2.67 -4.94 -2.25
N ASP A 80 -1.85 -5.93 -2.58
CA ASP A 80 -0.39 -5.80 -2.71
C ASP A 80 -0.01 -4.80 -3.80
N PHE A 81 -0.72 -4.78 -4.93
CA PHE A 81 -0.50 -3.78 -5.99
C PHE A 81 -0.80 -2.37 -5.50
N MET A 82 -1.82 -2.17 -4.67
CA MET A 82 -2.09 -0.87 -4.05
C MET A 82 -1.01 -0.46 -3.06
N ALA A 83 -0.54 -1.40 -2.22
CA ALA A 83 0.57 -1.16 -1.32
C ALA A 83 1.86 -0.80 -2.08
N ALA A 84 2.16 -1.50 -3.18
CA ALA A 84 3.28 -1.17 -4.05
C ALA A 84 3.13 0.20 -4.71
N ALA A 85 1.93 0.56 -5.19
CA ALA A 85 1.63 1.89 -5.71
C ALA A 85 1.86 2.98 -4.65
N MET A 86 1.45 2.74 -3.40
CA MET A 86 1.73 3.63 -2.27
C MET A 86 3.24 3.79 -2.04
N MET A 87 4.00 2.69 -2.06
CA MET A 87 5.46 2.72 -1.89
C MET A 87 6.17 3.48 -3.03
N LEU A 88 5.66 3.41 -4.26
CA LEU A 88 6.14 4.24 -5.36
C LEU A 88 5.90 5.73 -5.12
N LEU A 89 4.73 6.11 -4.59
CA LEU A 89 4.44 7.49 -4.22
C LEU A 89 5.34 8.00 -3.08
N ILE A 90 5.59 7.17 -2.07
CA ILE A 90 6.52 7.47 -0.97
C ILE A 90 7.94 7.63 -1.51
N ARG A 91 8.38 6.76 -2.42
CA ARG A 91 9.69 6.88 -3.07
C ARG A 91 9.82 8.19 -3.84
N GLN A 92 8.79 8.57 -4.60
CA GLN A 92 8.75 9.84 -5.32
C GLN A 92 8.78 11.04 -4.36
N LEU A 93 8.11 10.95 -3.21
CA LEU A 93 8.16 11.98 -2.16
C LEU A 93 9.61 12.20 -1.67
N PHE A 94 10.28 11.13 -1.24
CA PHE A 94 11.66 11.22 -0.74
C PHE A 94 12.66 11.63 -1.82
N ALA A 95 12.53 11.11 -3.05
CA ALA A 95 13.37 11.52 -4.16
C ALA A 95 13.23 13.02 -4.45
N GLY A 96 12.01 13.56 -4.42
CA GLY A 96 11.77 15.00 -4.59
C GLY A 96 12.42 15.87 -3.51
N ILE A 97 12.38 15.42 -2.25
CA ILE A 97 13.05 16.12 -1.15
C ILE A 97 14.57 16.11 -1.35
N ARG A 98 15.13 14.96 -1.76
CA ARG A 98 16.57 14.80 -2.01
C ARG A 98 17.08 15.67 -3.15
N ASP A 99 16.32 15.78 -4.24
CA ASP A 99 16.72 16.52 -5.44
C ASP A 99 16.61 18.06 -5.25
N GLY A 100 16.42 18.54 -4.02
CA GLY A 100 16.44 19.96 -3.68
C GLY A 100 15.12 20.68 -3.90
N SER A 101 14.02 19.96 -4.19
CA SER A 101 12.69 20.59 -4.29
C SER A 101 12.28 21.24 -2.97
N GLY A 102 12.81 20.77 -1.84
CA GLY A 102 12.48 21.27 -0.50
C GLY A 102 11.31 20.52 0.14
N ILE A 103 11.27 20.56 1.47
CA ILE A 103 10.25 19.85 2.27
C ILE A 103 8.90 20.58 2.21
N PHE A 104 8.92 21.90 2.32
CA PHE A 104 7.72 22.74 2.31
C PHE A 104 7.45 23.27 0.91
N THR A 105 7.03 22.37 0.03
CA THR A 105 6.51 22.75 -1.30
C THR A 105 5.14 22.18 -1.51
N GLU A 106 4.36 22.86 -2.35
CA GLU A 106 3.05 22.40 -2.80
C GLU A 106 3.14 21.00 -3.42
N ARG A 107 4.22 20.69 -4.16
CA ARG A 107 4.45 19.36 -4.75
C ARG A 107 4.62 18.27 -3.68
N THR A 108 5.39 18.53 -2.63
CA THR A 108 5.59 17.59 -1.52
C THR A 108 4.28 17.38 -0.76
N ALA A 109 3.53 18.46 -0.52
CA ALA A 109 2.20 18.43 0.10
C ALA A 109 1.19 17.58 -0.71
N LEU A 110 1.11 17.78 -2.03
CA LEU A 110 0.25 17.00 -2.92
C LEU A 110 0.61 15.51 -2.93
N ARG A 111 1.92 15.18 -2.95
CA ARG A 111 2.38 13.78 -2.89
C ARG A 111 2.00 13.12 -1.56
N LEU A 112 2.20 13.82 -0.44
CA LEU A 112 1.80 13.33 0.89
C LEU A 112 0.28 13.08 0.95
N ARG A 113 -0.53 13.99 0.39
CA ARG A 113 -1.98 13.83 0.30
C ARG A 113 -2.37 12.59 -0.50
N ARG A 114 -1.69 12.33 -1.63
CA ARG A 114 -1.93 11.13 -2.44
C ARG A 114 -1.59 9.85 -1.68
N VAL A 115 -0.47 9.83 -0.94
CA VAL A 115 -0.12 8.69 -0.07
C VAL A 115 -1.22 8.45 0.95
N GLY A 116 -1.69 9.49 1.63
CA GLY A 116 -2.78 9.38 2.61
C GLY A 116 -4.08 8.85 2.01
N TRP A 117 -4.47 9.32 0.81
CA TRP A 117 -5.66 8.81 0.11
C TRP A 117 -5.53 7.35 -0.32
N VAL A 118 -4.36 6.93 -0.81
CA VAL A 118 -4.12 5.53 -1.15
C VAL A 118 -4.23 4.67 0.12
N LEU A 119 -3.64 5.11 1.23
CA LEU A 119 -3.72 4.39 2.51
C LEU A 119 -5.16 4.25 3.02
N VAL A 120 -5.98 5.30 2.90
CA VAL A 120 -7.43 5.24 3.21
C VAL A 120 -8.17 4.27 2.29
N LEU A 121 -7.81 4.22 1.01
CA LEU A 121 -8.46 3.35 0.02
C LEU A 121 -8.04 1.87 0.16
N ILE A 122 -6.89 1.56 0.78
CA ILE A 122 -6.48 0.18 1.00
C ILE A 122 -7.52 -0.57 1.83
N ALA A 123 -8.02 0.02 2.92
CA ALA A 123 -8.98 -0.60 3.83
C ALA A 123 -10.31 -1.05 3.17
N PRO A 124 -11.07 -0.21 2.44
CA PRO A 124 -12.27 -0.69 1.77
C PRO A 124 -11.94 -1.67 0.64
N VAL A 125 -10.76 -1.58 0.02
CA VAL A 125 -10.35 -2.51 -1.04
C VAL A 125 -9.97 -3.88 -0.47
N SER A 126 -9.26 -3.96 0.67
CA SER A 126 -8.98 -5.24 1.36
C SER A 126 -10.28 -5.94 1.72
N MET A 127 -11.23 -5.25 2.36
CA MET A 127 -12.54 -5.84 2.70
C MET A 127 -13.26 -6.42 1.48
N ILE A 128 -13.24 -5.71 0.34
CA ILE A 128 -13.84 -6.18 -0.91
C ILE A 128 -13.07 -7.38 -1.47
N VAL A 129 -11.75 -7.32 -1.49
CA VAL A 129 -10.88 -8.39 -1.99
C VAL A 129 -11.05 -9.66 -1.16
N ASP A 130 -11.08 -9.55 0.17
CA ASP A 130 -11.27 -10.69 1.08
C ASP A 130 -12.65 -11.30 0.92
N GLY A 131 -13.69 -10.46 0.80
CA GLY A 131 -15.05 -10.91 0.51
C GLY A 131 -15.14 -11.67 -0.82
N ILE A 132 -14.53 -11.14 -1.89
CA ILE A 132 -14.52 -11.78 -3.21
C ILE A 132 -13.68 -13.06 -3.18
N ALA A 133 -12.46 -13.03 -2.62
CA ALA A 133 -11.57 -14.17 -2.52
C ALA A 133 -12.22 -15.30 -1.71
N GLY A 134 -12.79 -14.97 -0.55
CA GLY A 134 -13.46 -15.94 0.31
C GLY A 134 -14.71 -16.53 -0.32
N ALA A 135 -15.55 -15.72 -0.97
CA ALA A 135 -16.71 -16.22 -1.71
C ALA A 135 -16.30 -17.12 -2.88
N THR A 136 -15.22 -16.76 -3.58
CA THR A 136 -14.70 -17.54 -4.71
C THR A 136 -14.14 -18.89 -4.25
N LEU A 137 -13.34 -18.91 -3.17
CA LEU A 137 -12.81 -20.13 -2.58
C LEU A 137 -13.94 -21.05 -2.07
N ARG A 138 -14.94 -20.48 -1.38
CA ARG A 138 -16.12 -21.24 -0.93
C ARG A 138 -16.90 -21.81 -2.11
N TYR A 139 -17.12 -21.03 -3.17
CA TYR A 139 -17.83 -21.50 -4.35
C TYR A 139 -17.14 -22.70 -5.01
N TRP A 140 -15.80 -22.71 -5.05
CA TRP A 140 -15.05 -23.85 -5.59
C TRP A 140 -15.02 -25.05 -4.67
N ALA A 141 -15.13 -24.86 -3.35
CA ALA A 141 -15.23 -25.95 -2.38
C ALA A 141 -16.63 -26.59 -2.38
N ASP A 142 -17.67 -25.75 -2.30
CA ASP A 142 -19.08 -26.14 -2.32
C ASP A 142 -19.94 -25.04 -2.98
N PRO A 143 -20.39 -25.24 -4.22
CA PRO A 143 -21.21 -24.27 -4.95
C PRO A 143 -22.54 -23.95 -4.27
N THR A 144 -23.03 -24.79 -3.36
CA THR A 144 -24.34 -24.63 -2.71
C THR A 144 -24.28 -23.77 -1.44
N GLY A 145 -23.08 -23.54 -0.90
CA GLY A 145 -22.83 -22.88 0.38
C GLY A 145 -22.24 -21.47 0.29
N ILE A 146 -22.54 -20.71 -0.77
CA ILE A 146 -21.97 -19.37 -0.97
C ILE A 146 -22.44 -18.44 0.15
N THR A 147 -21.50 -18.00 0.98
CA THR A 147 -21.73 -16.99 2.01
C THR A 147 -20.73 -15.88 1.79
N PHE A 148 -21.24 -14.65 1.72
CA PHE A 148 -20.42 -13.46 1.56
C PHE A 148 -20.21 -12.84 2.95
N ARG A 149 -18.97 -12.81 3.41
CA ARG A 149 -18.59 -12.19 4.69
C ARG A 149 -17.71 -11.00 4.36
N LEU A 150 -18.12 -9.82 4.84
CA LEU A 150 -17.26 -8.64 4.88
C LEU A 150 -16.80 -8.50 6.32
N GLY A 151 -15.52 -8.72 6.56
CA GLY A 151 -14.86 -8.41 7.81
C GLY A 151 -14.08 -7.11 7.65
N ALA A 152 -14.06 -6.29 8.69
CA ALA A 152 -13.09 -5.22 8.82
C ALA A 152 -12.05 -5.67 9.82
N GLU A 153 -10.78 -5.64 9.43
CA GLU A 153 -9.68 -5.95 10.34
C GLU A 153 -9.34 -4.72 11.20
N GLU A 154 -8.72 -4.96 12.35
CA GLU A 154 -8.23 -3.86 13.19
C GLU A 154 -7.23 -2.98 12.41
N GLY A 155 -6.42 -3.61 11.56
CA GLY A 155 -5.47 -2.95 10.66
C GLY A 155 -6.13 -1.96 9.70
N ASP A 156 -7.32 -2.26 9.20
CA ASP A 156 -8.07 -1.38 8.28
C ASP A 156 -8.46 -0.07 8.94
N ILE A 157 -8.89 -0.12 10.20
CA ILE A 157 -9.29 1.05 10.97
C ILE A 157 -8.07 1.96 11.18
N TYR A 158 -6.93 1.38 11.57
CA TYR A 158 -5.69 2.16 11.72
C TYR A 158 -5.21 2.74 10.40
N ALA A 159 -5.30 1.99 9.29
CA ALA A 159 -4.93 2.49 7.96
C ALA A 159 -5.79 3.71 7.57
N ILE A 160 -7.10 3.67 7.79
CA ILE A 160 -7.99 4.80 7.54
C ILE A 160 -7.59 6.01 8.38
N ILE A 161 -7.41 5.84 9.69
CA ILE A 161 -7.07 6.93 10.60
C ILE A 161 -5.74 7.56 10.20
N LEU A 162 -4.70 6.75 10.00
CA LEU A 162 -3.37 7.22 9.60
C LEU A 162 -3.41 7.90 8.23
N GLY A 163 -4.14 7.34 7.27
CA GLY A 163 -4.27 7.94 5.94
C GLY A 163 -4.99 9.29 5.98
N LEU A 164 -6.05 9.44 6.76
CA LEU A 164 -6.73 10.72 6.97
C LEU A 164 -5.82 11.75 7.66
N MET A 165 -5.03 11.32 8.66
CA MET A 165 -4.03 12.19 9.29
C MET A 165 -2.99 12.68 8.29
N LEU A 166 -2.50 11.80 7.39
CA LEU A 166 -1.58 12.19 6.32
C LEU A 166 -2.21 13.15 5.30
N VAL A 167 -3.49 12.95 4.97
CA VAL A 167 -4.24 13.88 4.11
C VAL A 167 -4.33 15.26 4.75
N ALA A 168 -4.69 15.33 6.03
CA ALA A 168 -4.78 16.58 6.78
C ALA A 168 -3.41 17.28 6.87
N LEU A 169 -2.34 16.53 7.18
CA LEU A 169 -0.98 17.06 7.21
C LEU A 169 -0.55 17.59 5.83
N GLY A 170 -0.89 16.87 4.76
CA GLY A 170 -0.66 17.33 3.39
C GLY A 170 -1.38 18.65 3.09
N HIS A 171 -2.59 18.87 3.60
CA HIS A 171 -3.31 20.13 3.42
C HIS A 171 -2.62 21.28 4.15
N ILE A 172 -2.31 21.10 5.44
CA ILE A 172 -1.61 22.10 6.27
C ILE A 172 -0.25 22.47 5.65
N MET A 173 0.51 21.48 5.17
CA MET A 173 1.78 21.71 4.50
C MET A 173 1.63 22.51 3.20
N GLY A 174 0.54 22.28 2.45
CA GLY A 174 0.23 23.02 1.22
C GLY A 174 -0.03 24.50 1.53
N ASP A 175 -0.90 24.76 2.50
CA ASP A 175 -1.25 26.13 2.91
C ASP A 175 -0.03 26.88 3.47
N ALA A 176 0.79 26.19 4.28
CA ALA A 176 2.02 26.76 4.80
C ALA A 176 3.04 27.07 3.70
N ALA A 177 3.17 26.21 2.69
CA ALA A 177 4.03 26.46 1.54
C ALA A 177 3.55 27.68 0.74
N HIS A 178 2.24 27.80 0.52
CA HIS A 178 1.64 28.93 -0.17
C HIS A 178 1.89 30.25 0.57
N LEU A 179 1.60 30.29 1.88
CA LEU A 179 1.87 31.47 2.72
C LEU A 179 3.36 31.84 2.73
N ALA A 180 4.26 30.86 2.70
CA ALA A 180 5.70 31.12 2.63
C ALA A 180 6.14 31.69 1.28
N GLU A 181 5.45 31.36 0.18
CA GLU A 181 5.68 31.97 -1.13
C GLU A 181 5.15 33.40 -1.18
N GLU A 182 3.95 33.66 -0.66
CA GLU A 182 3.37 35.01 -0.57
C GLU A 182 4.28 35.95 0.23
N ASN A 183 4.75 35.52 1.40
CA ASN A 183 5.63 36.34 2.24
C ASN A 183 6.97 36.69 1.56
N LYS A 184 7.48 35.86 0.65
CA LYS A 184 8.69 36.17 -0.13
C LYS A 184 8.45 37.20 -1.23
N ALA A 185 7.20 37.44 -1.64
CA ALA A 185 6.88 38.45 -2.63
C ALA A 185 6.78 39.86 -2.04
N PHE A 186 6.57 39.98 -0.72
CA PHE A 186 6.42 41.26 -0.02
C PHE A 186 7.71 41.83 0.58
N VAL A 187 8.76 41.01 0.74
CA VAL A 187 10.07 41.39 1.30
C VAL A 187 11.11 41.51 0.20
#